data_AF-A0A4R1N8V7-F1
#
_entry.id   AF-A0A4R1N8V7-F1
#
_cell.length_a   1.000
_cell.length_b   1.000
_cell.length_c   1.000
_cell.angle_alpha   90.00
_cell.angle_beta   90.00
_cell.angle_gamma   90.00
#
_symmetry.space_group_name_H-M   'P 1'
#
loop_
_entity.id
_entity.type
_entity.pdbx_description
1 polymer ?
#
loop_
_entity_poly.entity_id
_entity_poly.type
_entity_poly.pdbx_seq_one_letter_code
_entity_poly.pdbx_strand_id
1 'polypeptide(L)'
;MTCLTVLAAGSLRTALTPLLAEYTRLTGQRVQAEYGPAGLLRQRIEAGAPCDLFASANTAHPQRLLAAGRILRVQPFIANRLCLTVRNTPATLGADWLALLGNPILIIGMSTPGCDPSGDYAWQLFDNIAPLLPPCAGVLKARARQLVGGADSPPLPAGAIAAGWLIHQGKADIFIGYAHYARLLGQDPLLRVVEIPAQFNVRALYSLGVGTAAAEPLAAYILSPAGQKQLLAAGFMPVIPELNPEVNAATAWAHQTTAPEGNNPGPGG
;
A
#
# COMPACT_ATOMS: atom_id res chain seq x y z
N MET A 1 -12.73 -26.85 9.15
CA MET A 1 -12.41 -25.53 8.58
C MET A 1 -10.90 -25.41 8.49
N THR A 2 -10.35 -25.25 7.29
CA THR A 2 -8.92 -25.00 7.08
C THR A 2 -8.60 -23.54 7.41
N CYS A 3 -7.40 -23.27 7.95
CA CYS A 3 -6.97 -21.90 8.25
C CYS A 3 -6.70 -21.15 6.94
N LEU A 4 -7.22 -19.92 6.78
CA LEU A 4 -6.93 -19.07 5.63
C LEU A 4 -5.55 -18.43 5.78
N THR A 5 -4.74 -18.49 4.72
CA THR A 5 -3.42 -17.84 4.65
C THR A 5 -3.55 -16.49 3.96
N VAL A 6 -3.26 -15.42 4.70
CA VAL A 6 -3.28 -14.04 4.20
C VAL A 6 -1.85 -13.52 4.11
N LEU A 7 -1.44 -13.06 2.92
CA LEU A 7 -0.20 -12.31 2.73
C LEU A 7 -0.55 -10.83 2.55
N ALA A 8 0.01 -9.94 3.35
CA ALA A 8 -0.39 -8.54 3.36
C ALA A 8 0.79 -7.57 3.41
N ALA A 9 0.65 -6.41 2.76
CA ALA A 9 1.63 -5.34 2.84
C ALA A 9 1.87 -4.94 4.31
N GLY A 10 3.13 -4.68 4.67
CA GLY A 10 3.52 -4.32 6.04
C GLY A 10 2.73 -3.14 6.62
N SER A 11 2.40 -2.15 5.80
CA SER A 11 1.61 -0.99 6.20
C SER A 11 0.20 -1.34 6.69
N LEU A 12 -0.34 -2.50 6.31
CA LEU A 12 -1.67 -2.94 6.72
C LEU A 12 -1.69 -3.55 8.12
N ARG A 13 -0.52 -3.89 8.71
CA ARG A 13 -0.44 -4.69 9.93
C ARG A 13 -1.30 -4.17 11.07
N THR A 14 -1.22 -2.88 11.36
CA THR A 14 -1.90 -2.26 12.51
C THR A 14 -3.42 -2.21 12.35
N ALA A 15 -3.93 -2.16 11.11
CA ALA A 15 -5.35 -2.09 10.81
C ALA A 15 -5.96 -3.46 10.49
N LEU A 16 -5.24 -4.29 9.74
CA LEU A 16 -5.74 -5.59 9.28
C LEU A 16 -5.70 -6.64 10.40
N THR A 17 -4.71 -6.61 11.29
CA THR A 17 -4.63 -7.58 12.41
C THR A 17 -5.89 -7.59 13.29
N PRO A 18 -6.35 -6.45 13.85
CA PRO A 18 -7.59 -6.44 14.64
C PRO A 18 -8.83 -6.78 13.79
N LEU A 19 -8.87 -6.38 12.52
CA LEU A 19 -9.97 -6.72 11.61
C LEU A 19 -10.09 -8.23 11.37
N LEU A 20 -8.96 -8.91 11.14
CA LEU A 20 -8.92 -10.36 10.95
C LEU A 20 -9.25 -11.13 12.24
N ALA A 21 -8.84 -10.60 13.40
CA ALA A 21 -9.22 -11.16 14.70
C ALA A 21 -10.73 -11.06 14.93
N GLU A 22 -11.33 -9.92 14.60
CA GLU A 22 -12.78 -9.72 14.69
C GLU A 22 -13.54 -10.62 13.72
N TYR A 23 -13.09 -10.74 12.46
CA TYR A 23 -13.66 -11.70 11.51
C TYR A 23 -13.62 -13.14 12.04
N THR A 24 -12.48 -13.55 12.61
CA THR A 24 -12.32 -14.88 13.21
C THR A 24 -13.30 -15.08 14.36
N ARG A 25 -13.48 -14.07 15.23
CA ARG A 25 -14.42 -14.10 16.35
C ARG A 25 -15.87 -14.22 15.90
N LEU A 26 -16.25 -13.53 14.81
CA LEU A 26 -17.61 -13.51 14.28
C LEU A 26 -17.99 -14.79 13.54
N THR A 27 -17.03 -15.41 12.84
CA THR A 27 -17.33 -16.50 11.89
C THR A 27 -16.80 -17.86 12.34
N GLY A 28 -15.86 -17.90 13.27
CA GLY A 28 -15.10 -19.10 13.63
C GLY A 28 -14.03 -19.49 12.59
N GLN A 29 -13.95 -18.80 11.44
CA GLN A 29 -12.96 -19.05 10.40
C GLN A 29 -11.60 -18.54 10.86
N ARG A 30 -10.64 -19.44 11.06
CA ARG A 30 -9.26 -19.08 11.42
C ARG A 30 -8.57 -18.40 10.25
N VAL A 31 -7.82 -17.35 10.56
CA VAL A 31 -7.00 -16.60 9.61
C VAL A 31 -5.59 -16.45 10.17
N GLN A 32 -4.59 -16.81 9.37
CA GLN A 32 -3.18 -16.55 9.64
C GLN A 32 -2.67 -15.50 8.65
N ALA A 33 -2.17 -14.39 9.17
CA ALA A 33 -1.63 -13.31 8.36
C ALA A 33 -0.10 -13.22 8.49
N GLU A 34 0.57 -13.12 7.35
CA GLU A 34 1.96 -12.72 7.27
C GLU A 34 2.05 -11.34 6.61
N TYR A 35 2.85 -10.47 7.21
CA TYR A 35 3.03 -9.10 6.74
C TYR A 35 4.47 -8.84 6.32
N GLY A 36 4.64 -8.19 5.18
CA GLY A 36 5.96 -7.87 4.63
C GLY A 36 5.90 -6.92 3.43
N PRO A 37 7.04 -6.69 2.77
CA PRO A 37 7.10 -5.91 1.53
C PRO A 37 6.24 -6.56 0.44
N ALA A 38 5.26 -5.85 -0.10
CA ALA A 38 4.26 -6.45 -0.98
C ALA A 38 4.86 -7.00 -2.28
N GLY A 39 5.95 -6.40 -2.78
CA GLY A 39 6.69 -6.90 -3.94
C GLY A 39 7.39 -8.23 -3.68
N LEU A 40 7.96 -8.42 -2.48
CA LEU A 40 8.57 -9.69 -2.06
C LEU A 40 7.50 -10.76 -1.77
N LEU A 41 6.38 -10.38 -1.16
CA LEU A 41 5.24 -11.29 -0.96
C LEU A 41 4.68 -11.77 -2.31
N ARG A 42 4.52 -10.86 -3.28
CA ARG A 42 4.16 -11.22 -4.65
C ARG A 42 5.13 -12.25 -5.24
N GLN A 43 6.45 -12.02 -5.16
CA GLN A 43 7.45 -12.96 -5.67
C GLN A 43 7.31 -14.36 -5.05
N ARG A 44 6.99 -14.43 -3.74
CA ARG A 44 6.75 -15.71 -3.07
C ARG A 44 5.50 -16.42 -3.61
N ILE A 45 4.42 -15.69 -3.88
CA ILE A 45 3.22 -16.27 -4.52
C ILE A 45 3.54 -16.76 -5.94
N GLU A 46 4.32 -15.99 -6.71
CA GLU A 46 4.81 -16.42 -8.03
C GLU A 46 5.62 -17.72 -7.95
N ALA A 47 6.43 -17.86 -6.90
CA ALA A 47 7.22 -19.06 -6.61
C ALA A 47 6.40 -20.23 -6.00
N GLY A 48 5.08 -20.08 -5.83
CA GLY A 48 4.19 -21.15 -5.39
C GLY A 48 3.89 -21.18 -3.89
N ALA A 49 4.21 -20.14 -3.13
CA ALA A 49 3.76 -20.04 -1.75
C ALA A 49 2.22 -20.01 -1.67
N PRO A 50 1.60 -20.72 -0.71
CA PRO A 50 0.16 -20.71 -0.53
C PRO A 50 -0.33 -19.32 -0.13
N CYS A 51 -1.43 -18.88 -0.72
CA CYS A 51 -2.03 -17.59 -0.45
C CYS A 51 -3.52 -17.63 -0.80
N ASP A 52 -4.40 -17.59 0.20
CA ASP A 52 -5.84 -17.51 0.01
C ASP A 52 -6.28 -16.07 -0.28
N LEU A 53 -5.63 -15.08 0.36
CA LEU A 53 -5.88 -13.67 0.13
C LEU A 53 -4.57 -12.87 0.16
N PHE A 54 -4.31 -12.10 -0.88
CA PHE A 54 -3.19 -11.17 -0.96
C PHE A 54 -3.67 -9.73 -0.82
N ALA A 55 -3.21 -8.96 0.17
CA ALA A 55 -3.54 -7.55 0.33
C ALA A 55 -2.33 -6.67 0.03
N SER A 56 -2.29 -6.06 -1.14
CA SER A 56 -1.15 -5.26 -1.62
C SER A 56 -1.35 -3.76 -1.44
N ALA A 57 -0.25 -3.04 -1.25
CA ALA A 57 -0.21 -1.57 -1.23
C ALA A 57 -0.19 -0.91 -2.62
N ASN A 58 -0.34 -1.71 -3.68
CA ASN A 58 -0.58 -1.27 -5.04
C ASN A 58 -1.53 -2.25 -5.77
N THR A 59 -2.09 -1.81 -6.89
CA THR A 59 -2.90 -2.66 -7.78
C THR A 59 -2.04 -3.55 -8.68
N ALA A 60 -0.85 -3.07 -9.06
CA ALA A 60 0.02 -3.76 -10.02
C ALA A 60 0.45 -5.17 -9.56
N HIS A 61 0.72 -5.38 -8.26
CA HIS A 61 1.15 -6.70 -7.79
C HIS A 61 0.03 -7.76 -7.86
N PRO A 62 -1.19 -7.54 -7.32
CA PRO A 62 -2.28 -8.48 -7.52
C PRO A 62 -2.65 -8.70 -8.99
N GLN A 63 -2.64 -7.64 -9.82
CA GLN A 63 -2.92 -7.77 -11.25
C GLN A 63 -1.91 -8.66 -11.97
N ARG A 64 -0.63 -8.55 -11.63
CA ARG A 64 0.40 -9.44 -12.16
C ARG A 64 0.16 -10.90 -11.77
N LEU A 65 -0.29 -11.16 -10.54
CA LEU A 65 -0.63 -12.50 -10.09
C LEU A 65 -1.90 -13.04 -10.76
N LEU A 66 -2.88 -12.19 -11.04
CA LEU A 66 -4.07 -12.52 -11.82
C LEU A 66 -3.66 -12.96 -13.24
N ALA A 67 -2.83 -12.17 -13.92
CA ALA A 67 -2.32 -12.50 -15.25
C ALA A 67 -1.51 -13.82 -15.27
N ALA A 68 -0.87 -14.17 -14.16
CA ALA A 68 -0.14 -15.43 -13.99
C ALA A 68 -1.01 -16.62 -13.52
N GLY A 69 -2.34 -16.43 -13.38
CA GLY A 69 -3.26 -17.48 -12.90
C GLY A 69 -3.06 -17.88 -11.44
N ARG A 70 -2.41 -17.03 -10.63
CA ARG A 70 -2.13 -17.27 -9.20
C ARG A 70 -3.15 -16.63 -8.25
N ILE A 71 -3.92 -15.68 -8.77
CA ILE A 71 -5.04 -15.01 -8.09
C ILE A 71 -6.25 -15.11 -9.02
N LEU A 72 -7.44 -15.32 -8.45
CA LEU A 72 -8.69 -15.48 -9.19
C LEU A 72 -9.36 -14.14 -9.50
N ARG A 73 -9.21 -13.17 -8.59
CA ARG A 73 -9.91 -11.88 -8.67
C ARG A 73 -9.11 -10.78 -7.97
N VAL A 74 -9.14 -9.57 -8.52
CA VAL A 74 -8.52 -8.38 -7.92
C VAL A 74 -9.57 -7.30 -7.67
N GLN A 75 -9.53 -6.67 -6.49
CA GLN A 75 -10.43 -5.57 -6.16
C GLN A 75 -9.73 -4.52 -5.29
N PRO A 76 -9.73 -3.24 -5.70
CA PRO A 76 -9.30 -2.14 -4.86
C PRO A 76 -10.22 -1.97 -3.65
N PHE A 77 -9.66 -1.68 -2.47
CA PHE A 77 -10.44 -1.65 -1.22
C PHE A 77 -10.17 -0.45 -0.33
N ILE A 78 -8.99 0.14 -0.36
CA ILE A 78 -8.65 1.39 0.35
C ILE A 78 -7.57 2.14 -0.42
N ALA A 79 -7.25 3.35 0.03
CA ALA A 79 -6.14 4.13 -0.47
C ALA A 79 -5.33 4.77 0.64
N ASN A 80 -4.18 5.32 0.27
CA ASN A 80 -3.31 6.10 1.12
C ASN A 80 -2.68 7.25 0.33
N ARG A 81 -1.92 8.06 1.04
CA ARG A 81 -1.06 9.11 0.48
C ARG A 81 0.26 9.11 1.24
N LEU A 82 1.27 9.79 0.72
CA LEU A 82 2.53 9.95 1.43
C LEU A 82 2.50 11.15 2.39
N CYS A 83 3.32 11.07 3.42
CA CYS A 83 3.70 12.18 4.28
C CYS A 83 5.21 12.11 4.56
N LEU A 84 5.77 13.19 5.11
CA LEU A 84 7.12 13.18 5.65
C LEU A 84 7.04 13.00 7.17
N THR A 85 7.72 12.00 7.71
CA THR A 85 8.05 11.97 9.14
C THR A 85 9.43 12.56 9.30
N VAL A 86 9.60 13.51 10.21
CA VAL A 86 10.79 14.35 10.29
C VAL A 86 11.27 14.39 11.73
N ARG A 87 12.58 14.35 11.94
CA ARG A 87 13.18 14.62 13.25
C ARG A 87 12.79 16.02 13.70
N ASN A 88 12.22 16.17 14.89
CA ASN A 88 11.77 17.45 15.43
C ASN A 88 12.94 18.19 16.11
N THR A 89 13.62 19.04 15.37
CA THR A 89 14.78 19.82 15.85
C THR A 89 14.67 21.28 15.38
N PRO A 90 15.44 22.21 15.96
CA PRO A 90 15.49 23.59 15.46
C PRO A 90 15.82 23.69 13.96
N ALA A 91 16.61 22.77 13.41
CA ALA A 91 16.99 22.75 11.99
C ALA A 91 15.84 22.38 11.04
N THR A 92 14.80 21.70 11.52
CA THR A 92 13.65 21.25 10.73
C THR A 92 12.34 21.94 11.12
N LEU A 93 12.36 22.75 12.19
CA LEU A 93 11.19 23.44 12.72
C LEU A 93 10.69 24.49 11.72
N GLY A 94 9.37 24.53 11.49
CA GLY A 94 8.74 25.50 10.58
C GLY A 94 8.95 25.25 9.09
N ALA A 95 9.90 24.40 8.69
CA ALA A 95 10.11 24.04 7.29
C ALA A 95 8.92 23.24 6.74
N ASP A 96 8.46 23.63 5.55
CA ASP A 96 7.45 22.89 4.80
C ASP A 96 8.05 21.65 4.12
N TRP A 97 7.17 20.84 3.53
CA TRP A 97 7.56 19.58 2.89
C TRP A 97 8.58 19.77 1.75
N LEU A 98 8.50 20.84 0.98
CA LEU A 98 9.36 21.05 -0.20
C LEU A 98 10.74 21.54 0.24
N ALA A 99 10.79 22.47 1.20
CA ALA A 99 12.04 22.94 1.81
C ALA A 99 12.80 21.79 2.49
N LEU A 100 12.09 20.90 3.18
CA LEU A 100 12.67 19.70 3.79
C LEU A 100 13.30 18.76 2.76
N LEU A 101 12.57 18.43 1.68
CA LEU A 101 13.10 17.56 0.63
C LEU A 101 14.25 18.24 -0.15
N GLY A 102 14.17 19.55 -0.36
CA GLY A 102 15.19 20.34 -1.05
C GLY A 102 16.49 20.50 -0.24
N ASN A 103 16.46 20.40 1.09
CA ASN A 103 17.62 20.61 1.92
C ASN A 103 18.70 19.52 1.70
N PRO A 104 19.91 19.88 1.20
CA PRO A 104 20.94 18.91 0.85
C PRO A 104 21.63 18.25 2.05
N ILE A 105 21.47 18.82 3.26
CA ILE A 105 22.10 18.33 4.49
C ILE A 105 21.27 17.20 5.11
N LEU A 106 19.94 17.20 4.92
CA LEU A 106 19.04 16.24 5.56
C LEU A 106 19.10 14.87 4.88
N ILE A 107 19.20 13.82 5.69
CA ILE A 107 19.17 12.45 5.22
C ILE A 107 17.72 12.02 4.98
N ILE A 108 17.37 11.76 3.72
CA ILE A 108 16.06 11.25 3.32
C ILE A 108 16.10 9.73 3.28
N GLY A 109 15.26 9.08 4.08
CA GLY A 109 15.00 7.65 4.07
C GLY A 109 13.68 7.32 3.36
N MET A 110 13.65 6.17 2.70
CA MET A 110 12.47 5.61 2.04
C MET A 110 12.52 4.08 2.03
N SER A 111 11.41 3.46 1.66
CA SER A 111 11.38 2.04 1.31
C SER A 111 12.07 1.74 -0.03
N THR A 112 12.44 0.48 -0.23
CA THR A 112 13.12 -0.04 -1.44
C THR A 112 12.13 -0.20 -2.59
N PRO A 113 12.24 0.57 -3.69
CA PRO A 113 11.39 0.44 -4.87
C PRO A 113 11.43 -0.96 -5.48
N GLY A 114 10.33 -1.38 -6.10
CA GLY A 114 10.12 -2.72 -6.66
C GLY A 114 9.88 -3.83 -5.61
N CYS A 115 10.43 -3.68 -4.39
CA CYS A 115 10.23 -4.61 -3.29
C CYS A 115 9.08 -4.19 -2.37
N ASP A 116 8.99 -2.90 -2.05
CA ASP A 116 7.99 -2.32 -1.17
C ASP A 116 7.33 -1.09 -1.85
N PRO A 117 6.01 -1.12 -2.12
CA PRO A 117 5.35 -0.07 -2.90
C PRO A 117 5.54 1.36 -2.38
N SER A 118 5.78 1.56 -1.08
CA SER A 118 6.07 2.90 -0.55
C SER A 118 7.31 3.52 -1.22
N GLY A 119 8.26 2.71 -1.68
CA GLY A 119 9.45 3.17 -2.39
C GLY A 119 9.14 3.61 -3.82
N ASP A 120 8.29 2.85 -4.53
CA ASP A 120 7.81 3.21 -5.87
C ASP A 120 7.06 4.55 -5.84
N TYR A 121 6.19 4.72 -4.85
CA TYR A 121 5.46 5.96 -4.64
C TYR A 121 6.37 7.14 -4.25
N ALA A 122 7.45 6.91 -3.50
CA ALA A 122 8.42 7.96 -3.21
C ALA A 122 9.14 8.44 -4.48
N TRP A 123 9.48 7.52 -5.39
CA TRP A 123 10.01 7.88 -6.69
C TRP A 123 9.01 8.65 -7.55
N GLN A 124 7.75 8.23 -7.57
CA GLN A 124 6.68 8.96 -8.28
C GLN A 124 6.47 10.36 -7.69
N LEU A 125 6.52 10.51 -6.36
CA LEU A 125 6.48 11.82 -5.70
C LEU A 125 7.64 12.71 -6.20
N PHE A 126 8.86 12.17 -6.29
CA PHE A 126 10.00 12.93 -6.80
C PHE A 126 9.82 13.38 -8.26
N ASP A 127 9.19 12.55 -9.09
CA ASP A 127 8.85 12.93 -10.47
C ASP A 127 7.78 14.04 -10.51
N ASN A 128 6.75 13.94 -9.67
CA ASN A 128 5.67 14.95 -9.59
C ASN A 128 6.20 16.34 -9.20
N ILE A 129 7.22 16.41 -8.35
CA ILE A 129 7.76 17.67 -7.81
C ILE A 129 8.97 18.18 -8.57
N ALA A 130 9.46 17.45 -9.57
CA ALA A 130 10.59 17.83 -10.41
C ALA A 130 10.50 19.25 -10.98
N PRO A 131 9.31 19.74 -11.43
CA PRO A 131 9.20 21.10 -11.97
C PRO A 131 9.43 22.21 -10.92
N LEU A 132 9.25 21.89 -9.63
CA LEU A 132 9.40 22.87 -8.54
C LEU A 132 10.85 22.99 -8.07
N LEU A 133 11.70 22.06 -8.47
CA LEU A 133 13.08 21.95 -8.04
C LEU A 133 13.92 21.50 -9.27
N PRO A 134 14.48 22.39 -10.09
CA PRO A 134 15.35 21.99 -11.21
C PRO A 134 16.86 22.09 -10.89
N PRO A 135 17.69 21.07 -11.21
CA PRO A 135 17.35 19.71 -11.65
C PRO A 135 17.19 18.77 -10.43
N CYS A 136 15.98 18.33 -10.05
CA CYS A 136 15.84 17.67 -8.75
C CYS A 136 15.18 16.30 -8.66
N ALA A 137 14.43 15.79 -9.64
CA ALA A 137 13.92 14.41 -9.51
C ALA A 137 15.06 13.37 -9.45
N GLY A 138 15.98 13.42 -10.41
CA GLY A 138 17.14 12.51 -10.45
C GLY A 138 18.06 12.68 -9.23
N VAL A 139 18.26 13.92 -8.77
CA VAL A 139 19.07 14.21 -7.57
C VAL A 139 18.41 13.66 -6.31
N LEU A 140 17.11 13.83 -6.14
CA LEU A 140 16.37 13.28 -5.00
C LEU A 140 16.37 11.75 -5.01
N LYS A 141 16.12 11.13 -6.17
CA LYS A 141 16.20 9.67 -6.33
C LYS A 141 17.58 9.11 -6.00
N ALA A 142 18.65 9.78 -6.43
CA ALA A 142 20.02 9.37 -6.15
C ALA A 142 20.43 9.58 -4.69
N ARG A 143 19.93 10.64 -4.03
CA ARG A 143 20.28 10.98 -2.64
C ARG A 143 19.46 10.21 -1.61
N ALA A 144 18.21 9.87 -1.91
CA ALA A 144 17.33 9.18 -0.98
C ALA A 144 17.82 7.76 -0.70
N ARG A 145 17.90 7.41 0.59
CA ARG A 145 18.39 6.12 1.07
C ARG A 145 17.26 5.12 1.17
N GLN A 146 17.44 3.96 0.54
CA GLN A 146 16.52 2.82 0.64
C GLN A 146 16.84 2.06 1.93
N LEU A 147 16.12 2.37 3.00
CA LEU A 147 16.49 1.92 4.36
C LEU A 147 15.71 0.69 4.83
N VAL A 148 14.56 0.39 4.20
CA VAL A 148 13.66 -0.72 4.55
C VAL A 148 13.00 -1.31 3.32
N GLY A 149 12.36 -2.46 3.48
CA GLY A 149 11.47 -3.05 2.48
C GLY A 149 12.16 -3.85 1.37
N GLY A 150 13.48 -3.82 1.28
CA GLY A 150 14.27 -4.65 0.36
C GLY A 150 14.60 -6.01 0.96
N ALA A 151 15.05 -6.94 0.10
CA ALA A 151 15.46 -8.28 0.54
C ALA A 151 16.61 -8.25 1.56
N ASP A 152 17.57 -7.34 1.37
CA ASP A 152 18.73 -7.15 2.24
C ASP A 152 18.50 -6.09 3.33
N SER A 153 17.28 -5.57 3.45
CA SER A 153 16.96 -4.59 4.50
C SER A 153 16.97 -5.27 5.87
N PRO A 154 17.57 -4.64 6.89
CA PRO A 154 17.52 -5.18 8.25
C PRO A 154 16.07 -5.26 8.74
N PRO A 155 15.69 -6.31 9.48
CA PRO A 155 14.35 -6.42 10.04
C PRO A 155 14.12 -5.28 11.04
N LEU A 156 12.92 -4.72 11.00
CA LEU A 156 12.47 -3.79 12.03
C LEU A 156 12.10 -4.55 13.30
N PRO A 157 12.32 -3.98 14.49
CA PRO A 157 11.79 -4.55 15.73
C PRO A 157 10.27 -4.75 15.65
N ALA A 158 9.78 -5.77 16.37
CA ALA A 158 8.35 -6.04 16.42
C ALA A 158 7.57 -4.80 16.92
N GLY A 159 6.51 -4.44 16.19
CA GLY A 159 5.66 -3.28 16.49
C GLY A 159 6.23 -1.92 16.11
N ALA A 160 7.49 -1.84 15.65
CA ALA A 160 8.08 -0.57 15.23
C ALA A 160 7.48 -0.07 13.90
N ILE A 161 7.19 1.23 13.84
CA ILE A 161 6.93 1.95 12.58
C ILE A 161 8.28 2.39 12.02
N ALA A 162 8.57 2.01 10.77
CA ALA A 162 9.87 2.24 10.11
C ALA A 162 10.38 3.67 10.28
N ALA A 163 9.52 4.64 9.97
CA ALA A 163 9.84 6.07 10.02
C ALA A 163 10.38 6.50 11.39
N GLY A 164 9.63 6.23 12.47
CA GLY A 164 10.03 6.61 13.82
C GLY A 164 11.30 5.87 14.25
N TRP A 165 11.37 4.56 14.01
CA TRP A 165 12.54 3.78 14.41
C TRP A 165 13.83 4.24 13.71
N LEU A 166 13.80 4.43 12.39
CA LEU A 166 14.98 4.86 11.62
C LEU A 166 15.47 6.25 12.03
N ILE A 167 14.54 7.17 12.32
CA ILE A 167 14.89 8.52 12.79
C ILE A 167 15.51 8.46 14.19
N HIS A 168 14.95 7.68 15.11
CA HIS A 168 15.54 7.47 16.44
C HIS A 168 16.94 6.87 16.38
N GLN A 169 17.17 5.95 15.44
CA GLN A 169 18.49 5.34 15.23
C GLN A 169 19.48 6.23 14.48
N GLY A 170 19.12 7.49 14.17
CA GLY A 170 20.01 8.41 13.44
C GLY A 170 20.25 8.04 11.97
N LYS A 171 19.47 7.11 11.40
CA LYS A 171 19.65 6.63 10.02
C LYS A 171 19.03 7.57 8.98
N ALA A 172 18.08 8.40 9.41
CA ALA A 172 17.43 9.42 8.59
C ALA A 172 17.04 10.64 9.45
N ASP A 173 16.89 11.79 8.80
CA ASP A 173 16.25 12.99 9.37
C ASP A 173 14.82 13.14 8.87
N ILE A 174 14.55 12.65 7.66
CA ILE A 174 13.24 12.60 7.03
C ILE A 174 13.00 11.16 6.58
N PHE A 175 11.82 10.62 6.83
CA PHE A 175 11.35 9.38 6.22
C PHE A 175 10.08 9.63 5.42
N ILE A 176 10.08 9.24 4.14
CA ILE A 176 8.91 9.28 3.26
C ILE A 176 8.11 7.99 3.46
N GLY A 177 6.90 8.12 4.00
CA GLY A 177 6.04 6.97 4.31
C GLY A 177 4.56 7.32 4.24
N TYR A 178 3.71 6.36 4.61
CA TYR A 178 2.26 6.52 4.48
C TYR A 178 1.62 7.38 5.57
N ALA A 179 0.70 8.26 5.17
CA ALA A 179 0.05 9.24 6.04
C ALA A 179 -0.87 8.63 7.10
N HIS A 180 -1.39 7.42 6.92
CA HIS A 180 -2.21 6.76 7.96
C HIS A 180 -1.46 6.56 9.29
N TYR A 181 -0.11 6.54 9.28
CA TYR A 181 0.69 6.50 10.51
C TYR A 181 0.83 7.85 11.21
N ALA A 182 0.39 8.95 10.61
CA ALA A 182 0.60 10.30 11.11
C ALA A 182 0.14 10.48 12.57
N ARG A 183 -1.01 9.91 12.93
CA ARG A 183 -1.55 9.97 14.30
C ARG A 183 -0.62 9.29 15.31
N LEU A 184 -0.09 8.12 14.99
CA LEU A 184 0.79 7.36 15.89
C LEU A 184 2.16 8.02 15.99
N LEU A 185 2.73 8.43 14.85
CA LEU A 185 4.04 9.09 14.81
C LEU A 185 4.01 10.48 15.44
N GLY A 186 2.88 11.19 15.36
CA GLY A 186 2.70 12.51 15.99
C GLY A 186 2.54 12.49 17.51
N GLN A 187 2.44 11.30 18.13
CA GLN A 187 2.49 11.16 19.60
C GLN A 187 3.92 11.24 20.14
N ASP A 188 4.92 11.08 19.27
CA ASP A 188 6.32 11.15 19.65
C ASP A 188 6.82 12.60 19.57
N PRO A 189 7.25 13.21 20.70
CA PRO A 189 7.68 14.60 20.71
C PRO A 189 8.98 14.85 19.91
N LEU A 190 9.76 13.80 19.63
CA LEU A 190 10.98 13.87 18.83
C LEU A 190 10.71 13.80 17.33
N LEU A 191 9.45 13.60 16.94
CA LEU A 191 9.03 13.53 15.55
C LEU A 191 8.03 14.63 15.22
N ARG A 192 8.04 15.03 13.95
CA ARG A 192 7.03 15.89 13.34
C ARG A 192 6.55 15.21 12.07
N VAL A 193 5.24 15.16 11.88
CA VAL A 193 4.65 14.68 10.62
C VAL A 193 4.25 15.89 9.78
N VAL A 194 4.72 15.92 8.54
CA VAL A 194 4.51 17.00 7.59
C VAL A 194 3.72 16.47 6.41
N GLU A 195 2.58 17.11 6.14
CA GLU A 195 1.73 16.74 5.02
C GLU A 195 2.32 17.21 3.68
N ILE A 196 2.11 16.40 2.66
CA ILE A 196 2.43 16.75 1.26
C ILE A 196 1.11 17.13 0.57
N PRO A 197 1.01 18.32 -0.04
CA PRO A 197 -0.20 18.78 -0.72
C PRO A 197 -0.69 17.80 -1.78
N ALA A 198 -2.01 17.64 -1.86
CA ALA A 198 -2.65 16.60 -2.68
C ALA A 198 -2.26 16.67 -4.16
N GLN A 199 -2.07 17.87 -4.72
CA GLN A 199 -1.69 18.06 -6.12
C GLN A 199 -0.28 17.55 -6.48
N PHE A 200 0.58 17.34 -5.48
CA PHE A 200 1.93 16.79 -5.66
C PHE A 200 2.05 15.35 -5.18
N ASN A 201 1.13 14.92 -4.34
CA ASN A 201 1.15 13.63 -3.70
C ASN A 201 0.73 12.52 -4.66
N VAL A 202 1.08 11.29 -4.31
CA VAL A 202 0.50 10.11 -4.96
C VAL A 202 -0.81 9.72 -4.28
N ARG A 203 -1.64 9.02 -5.03
CA ARG A 203 -2.77 8.28 -4.47
C ARG A 203 -2.44 6.80 -4.50
N ALA A 204 -1.94 6.27 -3.38
CA ALA A 204 -1.57 4.87 -3.26
C ALA A 204 -2.81 3.99 -3.13
N LEU A 205 -3.27 3.37 -4.22
CA LEU A 205 -4.45 2.50 -4.20
C LEU A 205 -4.07 1.08 -3.79
N TYR A 206 -4.72 0.56 -2.75
CA TYR A 206 -4.50 -0.78 -2.22
C TYR A 206 -5.52 -1.73 -2.82
N SER A 207 -5.07 -2.94 -3.15
CA SER A 207 -5.90 -3.96 -3.78
C SER A 207 -5.81 -5.31 -3.08
N LEU A 208 -6.96 -5.97 -2.95
CA LEU A 208 -7.07 -7.37 -2.57
C LEU A 208 -6.94 -8.24 -3.82
N GLY A 209 -6.20 -9.33 -3.72
CA GLY A 209 -6.20 -10.45 -4.65
C GLY A 209 -6.76 -11.69 -3.95
N VAL A 210 -7.88 -12.22 -4.43
CA VAL A 210 -8.47 -13.47 -3.90
C VAL A 210 -7.82 -14.65 -4.59
N GLY A 211 -7.04 -15.45 -3.86
CA GLY A 211 -6.32 -16.61 -4.39
C GLY A 211 -7.14 -17.89 -4.42
N THR A 212 -8.09 -18.04 -3.49
CA THR A 212 -8.99 -19.20 -3.42
C THR A 212 -10.43 -18.76 -3.14
N ALA A 213 -11.41 -19.55 -3.61
CA ALA A 213 -12.82 -19.28 -3.34
C ALA A 213 -13.15 -19.27 -1.83
N ALA A 214 -12.36 -19.96 -1.00
CA ALA A 214 -12.53 -19.99 0.45
C ALA A 214 -12.27 -18.61 1.10
N ALA A 215 -11.50 -17.72 0.46
CA ALA A 215 -11.25 -16.37 0.95
C ALA A 215 -12.28 -15.33 0.52
N GLU A 216 -13.23 -15.66 -0.37
CA GLU A 216 -14.27 -14.73 -0.82
C GLU A 216 -15.07 -14.12 0.35
N PRO A 217 -15.51 -14.88 1.37
CA PRO A 217 -16.21 -14.30 2.52
C PRO A 217 -15.35 -13.33 3.34
N LEU A 218 -14.04 -13.59 3.44
CA LEU A 218 -13.10 -12.68 4.11
C LEU A 218 -12.89 -11.40 3.31
N ALA A 219 -12.72 -11.50 1.99
CA ALA A 219 -12.63 -10.35 1.10
C ALA A 219 -13.89 -9.48 1.19
N ALA A 220 -15.07 -10.11 1.15
CA ALA A 220 -16.35 -9.43 1.33
C ALA A 220 -16.46 -8.74 2.70
N TYR A 221 -15.96 -9.34 3.78
CA TYR A 221 -15.94 -8.70 5.09
C TYR A 221 -15.03 -7.47 5.13
N ILE A 222 -13.83 -7.53 4.54
CA ILE A 222 -12.92 -6.39 4.44
C ILE A 222 -13.55 -5.22 3.65
N LEU A 223 -14.33 -5.53 2.62
CA LEU A 223 -15.05 -4.56 1.80
C LEU A 223 -16.37 -4.08 2.42
N SER A 224 -16.89 -4.78 3.42
CA SER A 224 -18.14 -4.45 4.08
C SER A 224 -18.08 -3.09 4.80
N PRO A 225 -19.23 -2.44 5.09
CA PRO A 225 -19.25 -1.21 5.88
C PRO A 225 -18.52 -1.31 7.22
N ALA A 226 -18.58 -2.47 7.88
CA ALA A 226 -17.88 -2.72 9.14
C ALA A 226 -16.36 -2.76 8.97
N GLY A 227 -15.88 -3.51 7.96
CA GLY A 227 -14.45 -3.59 7.64
C GLY A 227 -13.87 -2.25 7.20
N GLN A 228 -14.57 -1.55 6.28
CA GLN A 228 -14.20 -0.23 5.82
C GLN A 228 -14.17 0.80 6.95
N LYS A 229 -15.14 0.79 7.87
CA LYS A 229 -15.13 1.67 9.05
C LYS A 229 -13.87 1.49 9.88
N GLN A 230 -13.40 0.25 10.10
CA GLN A 230 -12.17 0.01 10.86
C GLN A 230 -10.93 0.51 10.13
N LEU A 231 -10.83 0.26 8.82
CA LEU A 231 -9.70 0.72 8.00
C LEU A 231 -9.62 2.25 7.93
N LEU A 232 -10.76 2.92 7.77
CA LEU A 232 -10.85 4.39 7.79
C LEU A 232 -10.51 4.95 9.18
N ALA A 233 -10.97 4.30 10.26
CA ALA A 233 -10.60 4.69 11.62
C ALA A 233 -9.10 4.53 11.90
N ALA A 234 -8.42 3.62 11.19
CA ALA A 234 -6.97 3.46 11.21
C ALA A 234 -6.22 4.48 10.32
N GLY A 235 -6.92 5.43 9.69
CA GLY A 235 -6.34 6.54 8.94
C GLY A 235 -6.15 6.30 7.44
N PHE A 236 -6.62 5.17 6.90
CA PHE A 236 -6.67 4.96 5.46
C PHE A 236 -7.77 5.82 4.81
N MET A 237 -7.65 6.00 3.49
CA MET A 237 -8.61 6.75 2.68
C MET A 237 -9.55 5.79 1.93
N PRO A 238 -10.78 6.20 1.60
CA PRO A 238 -11.68 5.38 0.80
C PRO A 238 -11.20 5.28 -0.66
N VAL A 239 -11.66 4.25 -1.36
CA VAL A 239 -11.56 4.19 -2.83
C VAL A 239 -12.52 5.22 -3.43
N ILE A 240 -12.04 5.99 -4.42
CA ILE A 240 -12.84 6.97 -5.16
C ILE A 240 -12.80 6.53 -6.64
N PRO A 241 -13.84 5.87 -7.18
CA PRO A 241 -13.81 5.27 -8.53
C PRO A 241 -13.39 6.25 -9.63
N GLU A 242 -13.80 7.51 -9.54
CA GLU A 242 -13.58 8.55 -10.54
C GLU A 242 -12.10 8.96 -10.66
N LEU A 243 -11.30 8.70 -9.62
CA LEU A 243 -9.88 9.05 -9.55
C LEU A 243 -8.95 7.86 -9.81
N ASN A 244 -9.50 6.69 -10.17
CA ASN A 244 -8.73 5.46 -10.36
C ASN A 244 -9.06 4.87 -11.76
N PRO A 245 -8.38 5.32 -12.83
CA PRO A 245 -8.64 4.81 -14.18
C PRO A 245 -8.45 3.29 -14.31
N GLU A 246 -7.61 2.68 -13.47
CA GLU A 246 -7.42 1.22 -13.40
C GLU A 246 -8.64 0.46 -12.86
N VAL A 247 -9.46 1.08 -11.99
CA VAL A 247 -10.73 0.52 -11.52
C VAL A 247 -11.73 0.48 -12.68
N ASN A 248 -11.80 1.57 -13.45
CA ASN A 248 -12.79 1.73 -14.53
C ASN A 248 -12.53 0.79 -15.71
N ALA A 249 -11.28 0.45 -16.00
CA ALA A 249 -10.95 -0.55 -17.02
C ALA A 249 -11.38 -1.98 -16.63
N ALA A 250 -11.30 -2.34 -15.33
CA ALA A 250 -11.70 -3.66 -14.84
C ALA A 250 -13.23 -3.84 -14.78
N THR A 251 -13.99 -2.79 -14.46
CA THR A 251 -15.47 -2.82 -14.51
C THR A 251 -16.02 -2.76 -15.92
N ALA A 252 -15.35 -2.09 -16.86
CA ALA A 252 -15.79 -2.03 -18.26
C ALA A 252 -15.78 -3.40 -18.97
N TRP A 253 -14.90 -4.32 -18.55
CA TRP A 253 -14.83 -5.67 -19.13
C TRP A 253 -15.94 -6.61 -18.63
N ALA A 254 -16.39 -6.45 -17.38
CA ALA A 254 -17.46 -7.26 -16.80
C ALA A 254 -18.83 -7.02 -17.45
N HIS A 255 -19.03 -5.88 -18.11
CA HIS A 255 -20.27 -5.55 -18.82
C HIS A 255 -20.28 -5.95 -20.31
N GLN A 256 -19.15 -6.38 -20.88
CA GLN A 256 -19.08 -6.78 -22.29
C GLN A 256 -19.18 -8.30 -22.51
N THR A 257 -19.06 -9.12 -21.47
CA THR A 257 -19.18 -10.60 -21.57
C THR A 257 -20.58 -11.14 -21.26
N THR A 258 -21.59 -10.28 -21.09
CA THR A 258 -22.99 -10.70 -20.94
C THR A 258 -23.86 -10.11 -22.05
N ALA A 259 -23.52 -10.42 -23.30
CA ALA A 259 -24.47 -10.34 -24.41
C ALA A 259 -24.77 -11.78 -24.86
N PRO A 260 -26.02 -12.28 -24.76
CA PRO A 260 -26.34 -13.60 -25.25
C PRO A 260 -26.21 -13.63 -26.78
N GLU A 261 -25.46 -14.61 -27.29
CA GLU A 261 -25.37 -14.92 -28.71
C GLU A 261 -26.78 -15.08 -29.28
N GLY A 262 -27.08 -14.28 -30.30
CA GLY A 262 -28.35 -14.28 -31.00
C GLY A 262 -28.65 -15.65 -31.60
N ASN A 263 -29.85 -16.11 -31.30
CA ASN A 263 -30.46 -17.33 -31.81
C ASN A 263 -30.44 -17.34 -33.35
N ASN A 264 -29.80 -18.35 -33.94
CA ASN A 264 -29.70 -18.55 -35.38
C ASN A 264 -30.82 -19.51 -35.82
N PRO A 265 -31.84 -19.09 -36.60
CA PRO A 265 -32.78 -20.04 -37.18
C PRO A 265 -32.19 -20.59 -38.49
N GLY A 266 -31.92 -21.91 -38.49
CA GLY A 266 -31.55 -22.66 -39.68
C GLY A 266 -32.66 -22.73 -40.75
N PRO A 267 -32.33 -23.18 -41.97
CA PRO A 267 -33.01 -22.76 -43.19
C PRO A 267 -34.27 -23.60 -43.48
N GLY A 268 -35.30 -22.95 -44.01
CA GLY A 268 -36.38 -23.61 -44.74
C GLY A 268 -36.01 -23.76 -46.21
N GLY A 269 -35.95 -25.00 -46.68
CA GLY A 269 -35.73 -25.40 -48.07
C GLY A 269 -35.80 -26.91 -48.20
#